data_AF-A0A9D2CVA3-F1
#
_entry.id   AF-A0A9D2CVA3-F1
#
_cell.length_a   1.000
_cell.length_b   1.000
_cell.length_c   1.000
_cell.angle_alpha   90.00
_cell.angle_beta   90.00
_cell.angle_gamma   90.00
#
_symmetry.space_group_name_H-M   'P 1'
#
loop_
_entity.id
_entity.type
_entity.pdbx_description
1 polymer ?
#
loop_
_entity_poly.entity_id
_entity_poly.type
_entity_poly.pdbx_seq_one_letter_code
_entity_poly.pdbx_strand_id
1 'polypeptide(L)'
;NGMATQNNISEEYISYLENMNSEWYAELMYSYGAAISDNLFLQAETFPDGNNKETELTTRSLSNLKNKYITDLMAFASQYDSLIGYADYFLDVVNVMPGTSDDTNLGYGEYVLSQYDVIAGHFPQNENEVVLVVGANNQVTDLTLAQLGLLEEDRFMDLFNLGTDDSESVTDPDADRVNFADILGKKYTFFYNDEVYTENEGWTPVSYLSGQYAFTYQGQRDNADFTAAEGEGLNLKISGILRLKDGLSYGCLSAGLNLTENTVKAYIEGNLDSQIVQWMNEDAKYPLPSGTDLYLLPVATENLTSGYTLYEVLPGTSVYIAQTPDAAIKTLGGSRDVSRISIYATDFDSKENILAYLDQWNADHDGSEEERTQQITYTDTVGLLMGMVQQILDIITYVLVAFTAISLVVSSVMIGIITYVSVVERVKEIGVLRSLGARKQDVRNLFNAETFIIGLGAGLIGIGLSYFISIFINIAIQSLTGITGIAALPFTTALIMVLVSVVLTLISGLIPAQSAAKKDPVIALRTE
;
A
#
# COMPACT_ATOMS: atom_id res chain seq x y z
N ASN A 1 -18.97 -0.25 -11.54
CA ASN A 1 -18.11 -0.56 -12.70
C ASN A 1 -16.85 0.29 -12.64
N GLY A 2 -15.92 -0.07 -11.74
CA GLY A 2 -14.57 0.49 -11.79
C GLY A 2 -13.88 -0.13 -13.00
N MET A 3 -13.41 0.69 -13.94
CA MET A 3 -12.58 0.23 -15.04
C MET A 3 -11.21 -0.10 -14.45
N ALA A 4 -10.97 -1.38 -14.14
CA ALA A 4 -9.61 -1.87 -13.99
C ALA A 4 -9.03 -1.94 -15.41
N THR A 5 -8.07 -1.08 -15.73
CA THR A 5 -7.30 -1.19 -16.97
C THR A 5 -6.36 -2.37 -16.84
N GLN A 6 -6.45 -3.33 -17.76
CA GLN A 6 -5.51 -4.44 -17.85
C GLN A 6 -4.31 -3.97 -18.69
N ASN A 7 -3.11 -4.03 -18.12
CA ASN A 7 -1.89 -3.75 -18.88
C ASN A 7 -1.60 -4.88 -19.86
N ASN A 8 -1.10 -4.52 -21.03
CA ASN A 8 -0.49 -5.47 -21.95
C ASN A 8 1.02 -5.54 -21.65
N ILE A 9 1.45 -6.56 -20.90
CA ILE A 9 2.86 -6.76 -20.53
C ILE A 9 3.53 -7.58 -21.64
N SER A 10 4.16 -6.90 -22.60
CA SER A 10 4.87 -7.54 -23.70
C SER A 10 6.26 -8.02 -23.30
N GLU A 11 6.83 -8.98 -24.05
CA GLU A 11 8.24 -9.37 -23.91
C GLU A 11 9.20 -8.19 -24.12
N GLU A 12 8.84 -7.25 -25.00
CA GLU A 12 9.59 -6.01 -25.22
C GLU A 12 9.62 -5.14 -23.97
N TYR A 13 8.48 -5.01 -23.28
CA TYR A 13 8.41 -4.25 -22.03
C TYR A 13 9.17 -4.94 -20.89
N ILE A 14 9.12 -6.28 -20.81
CA ILE A 14 9.93 -7.05 -19.86
C ILE A 14 11.43 -6.80 -20.12
N SER A 15 11.86 -6.90 -21.38
CA SER A 15 13.24 -6.62 -21.79
C SER A 15 13.63 -5.17 -21.49
N TYR A 16 12.71 -4.23 -21.65
CA TYR A 16 12.93 -2.82 -21.30
C TYR A 16 13.18 -2.65 -19.79
N LEU A 17 12.43 -3.33 -18.93
CA LEU A 17 12.62 -3.31 -17.48
C LEU A 17 13.93 -3.99 -17.05
N GLU A 18 14.31 -5.09 -17.69
CA GLU A 18 15.59 -5.77 -17.42
C GLU A 18 16.81 -4.89 -17.73
N ASN A 19 16.66 -3.93 -18.65
CA ASN A 19 17.69 -2.93 -18.97
C ASN A 19 17.68 -1.70 -18.03
N MET A 20 16.72 -1.61 -17.10
CA MET A 20 16.69 -0.56 -16.09
C MET A 20 17.91 -0.67 -15.17
N ASN A 21 18.45 0.47 -14.71
CA ASN A 21 19.62 0.47 -13.85
C ASN A 21 19.36 -0.33 -12.56
N SER A 22 20.15 -1.39 -12.35
CA SER A 22 20.01 -2.30 -11.21
C SER A 22 20.33 -1.67 -9.85
N GLU A 23 20.94 -0.48 -9.81
CA GLU A 23 21.11 0.27 -8.55
C GLU A 23 19.80 0.91 -8.07
N TRP A 24 18.81 1.10 -8.94
CA TRP A 24 17.57 1.79 -8.59
C TRP A 24 16.54 0.90 -7.89
N TYR A 25 16.60 -0.41 -8.12
CA TYR A 25 15.67 -1.37 -7.53
C TYR A 25 16.42 -2.41 -6.71
N ALA A 26 15.85 -2.75 -5.56
CA ALA A 26 16.31 -3.85 -4.76
C ALA A 26 15.86 -5.19 -5.36
N GLU A 27 14.66 -5.22 -5.96
CA GLU A 27 14.10 -6.45 -6.52
C GLU A 27 13.05 -6.18 -7.62
N LEU A 28 12.96 -7.10 -8.58
CA LEU A 28 11.92 -7.14 -9.62
C LEU A 28 11.17 -8.47 -9.54
N MET A 29 9.92 -8.42 -9.10
CA MET A 29 9.10 -9.63 -8.94
C MET A 29 8.06 -9.72 -10.05
N TYR A 30 8.03 -10.87 -10.71
CA TYR A 30 7.09 -11.18 -11.79
C TYR A 30 6.00 -12.12 -11.29
N SER A 31 4.73 -11.75 -11.47
CA SER A 31 3.57 -12.57 -11.11
C SER A 31 2.82 -13.00 -12.36
N TYR A 32 2.41 -14.26 -12.42
CA TYR A 32 1.82 -14.87 -13.62
C TYR A 32 0.29 -14.94 -13.57
N GLY A 33 -0.32 -14.66 -12.41
CA GLY A 33 -1.79 -14.66 -12.24
C GLY A 33 -2.39 -16.01 -11.84
N ALA A 34 -1.55 -17.00 -11.51
CA ALA A 34 -1.98 -18.30 -11.01
C ALA A 34 -2.68 -18.16 -9.64
N ALA A 35 -3.86 -18.77 -9.51
CA ALA A 35 -4.55 -18.90 -8.24
C ALA A 35 -4.01 -20.11 -7.49
N ILE A 36 -3.31 -19.84 -6.38
CA ILE A 36 -2.64 -20.88 -5.60
C ILE A 36 -3.64 -21.63 -4.70
N SER A 37 -4.68 -20.96 -4.21
CA SER A 37 -5.56 -21.48 -3.16
C SER A 37 -6.46 -22.64 -3.61
N ASP A 38 -6.78 -22.74 -4.90
CA ASP A 38 -7.60 -23.83 -5.45
C ASP A 38 -6.84 -25.18 -5.43
N ASN A 39 -5.51 -25.12 -5.53
CA ASN A 39 -4.63 -26.26 -5.70
C ASN A 39 -3.71 -26.51 -4.49
N LEU A 40 -3.67 -25.59 -3.53
CA LEU A 40 -2.92 -25.76 -2.27
C LEU A 40 -3.81 -26.44 -1.23
N PHE A 41 -3.44 -27.65 -0.83
CA PHE A 41 -4.17 -28.49 0.11
C PHE A 41 -3.49 -28.53 1.48
N LEU A 42 -4.32 -28.69 2.50
CA LEU A 42 -3.90 -28.84 3.88
C LEU A 42 -4.81 -29.83 4.61
N GLN A 43 -4.33 -30.29 5.76
CA GLN A 43 -5.14 -31.03 6.73
C GLN A 43 -5.58 -30.10 7.86
N ALA A 44 -6.89 -30.02 8.08
CA ALA A 44 -7.52 -29.23 9.15
C ALA A 44 -8.62 -30.04 9.84
N GLU A 45 -8.79 -29.83 11.14
CA GLU A 45 -9.90 -30.36 11.93
C GLU A 45 -11.15 -29.53 11.62
N THR A 46 -12.13 -30.16 10.96
CA THR A 46 -13.35 -29.51 10.48
C THR A 46 -14.59 -30.30 10.83
N PHE A 47 -15.73 -29.64 10.97
CA PHE A 47 -17.01 -30.31 11.17
C PHE A 47 -17.39 -31.18 9.97
N PRO A 48 -17.83 -32.44 10.16
CA PRO A 48 -18.37 -33.25 9.08
C PRO A 48 -19.62 -32.61 8.46
N ASP A 49 -19.84 -32.83 7.17
CA ASP A 49 -20.96 -32.20 6.46
C ASP A 49 -22.31 -32.59 7.10
N GLY A 50 -23.03 -31.58 7.60
CA GLY A 50 -24.30 -31.76 8.28
C GLY A 50 -24.22 -32.18 9.77
N ASN A 51 -23.02 -32.18 10.37
CA ASN A 51 -22.81 -32.45 11.80
C ASN A 51 -21.85 -31.42 12.43
N ASN A 52 -22.29 -30.73 13.49
CA ASN A 52 -21.55 -29.65 14.14
C ASN A 52 -21.12 -29.96 15.58
N LYS A 53 -20.96 -31.24 15.92
CA LYS A 53 -20.69 -31.67 17.30
C LYS A 53 -19.23 -31.93 17.61
N GLU A 54 -18.53 -32.58 16.68
CA GLU A 54 -17.12 -32.96 16.82
C GLU A 54 -16.45 -32.73 15.47
N THR A 55 -15.25 -32.17 15.51
CA THR A 55 -14.41 -31.99 14.33
C THR A 55 -13.72 -33.31 13.95
N GLU A 56 -13.43 -33.45 12.67
CA GLU A 56 -12.63 -34.55 12.14
C GLU A 56 -11.56 -33.97 11.21
N LEU A 57 -10.39 -34.61 11.18
CA LEU A 57 -9.33 -34.24 10.26
C LEU A 57 -9.82 -34.44 8.83
N THR A 58 -9.84 -33.38 8.03
CA THR A 58 -10.15 -33.44 6.60
C THR A 58 -9.03 -32.86 5.76
N THR A 59 -8.90 -33.37 4.54
CA THR A 59 -7.95 -32.86 3.55
C THR A 59 -8.73 -32.01 2.54
N ARG A 60 -8.43 -30.71 2.51
CA ARG A 60 -9.12 -29.73 1.67
C ARG A 60 -8.14 -28.74 1.05
N SER A 61 -8.48 -28.22 -0.11
CA SER A 61 -7.82 -27.03 -0.65
C SER A 61 -8.15 -25.81 0.21
N LEU A 62 -7.30 -24.77 0.17
CA LEU A 62 -7.57 -23.52 0.90
C LEU A 62 -8.90 -22.90 0.44
N SER A 63 -9.16 -22.86 -0.87
CA SER A 63 -10.42 -22.32 -1.40
C SER A 63 -11.64 -23.13 -0.94
N ASN A 64 -11.54 -24.46 -0.92
CA ASN A 64 -12.65 -25.31 -0.47
C ASN A 64 -12.89 -25.14 1.03
N LEU A 65 -11.83 -25.06 1.83
CA LEU A 65 -11.91 -24.84 3.28
C LEU A 65 -12.56 -23.49 3.60
N LYS A 66 -12.15 -22.42 2.90
CA LYS A 66 -12.78 -21.10 3.00
C LYS A 66 -14.29 -21.17 2.70
N ASN A 67 -14.67 -21.79 1.59
CA ASN A 67 -16.08 -21.93 1.21
C ASN A 67 -16.88 -22.77 2.22
N LYS A 68 -16.26 -23.79 2.81
CA LYS A 68 -16.84 -24.56 3.92
C LYS A 68 -17.13 -23.67 5.12
N TYR A 69 -16.14 -22.94 5.63
CA TYR A 69 -16.34 -22.04 6.77
C TYR A 69 -17.43 -20.99 6.50
N ILE A 70 -17.48 -20.42 5.29
CA ILE A 70 -18.56 -19.50 4.91
C ILE A 70 -19.93 -20.22 4.93
N THR A 71 -20.02 -21.43 4.38
CA THR A 71 -21.25 -22.23 4.35
C THR A 71 -21.73 -22.58 5.75
N ASP A 72 -20.82 -22.98 6.63
CA ASP A 72 -21.14 -23.34 8.01
C ASP A 72 -21.57 -22.10 8.79
N LEU A 73 -20.87 -20.96 8.65
CA LEU A 73 -21.30 -19.68 9.23
C LEU A 73 -22.71 -19.28 8.77
N MET A 74 -23.05 -19.48 7.49
CA MET A 74 -24.40 -19.23 6.95
C MET A 74 -25.43 -20.23 7.47
N ALA A 75 -25.08 -21.51 7.64
CA ALA A 75 -25.99 -22.53 8.16
C ALA A 75 -26.39 -22.26 9.62
N PHE A 76 -25.50 -21.65 10.39
CA PHE A 76 -25.75 -21.20 11.75
C PHE A 76 -26.25 -19.75 11.84
N ALA A 77 -26.69 -19.13 10.73
CA ALA A 77 -27.12 -17.73 10.70
C ALA A 77 -28.23 -17.37 11.71
N SER A 78 -29.07 -18.33 12.14
CA SER A 78 -30.05 -18.08 13.22
C SER A 78 -29.43 -17.75 14.58
N GLN A 79 -28.15 -18.09 14.79
CA GLN A 79 -27.31 -17.67 15.92
C GLN A 79 -26.38 -16.50 15.57
N TYR A 80 -26.15 -16.23 14.28
CA TYR A 80 -25.09 -15.36 13.76
C TYR A 80 -25.58 -14.35 12.69
N ASP A 81 -26.82 -13.85 12.76
CA ASP A 81 -27.43 -12.94 11.77
C ASP A 81 -26.60 -11.68 11.47
N SER A 82 -25.73 -11.25 12.39
CA SER A 82 -24.79 -10.13 12.21
C SER A 82 -23.49 -10.47 11.47
N LEU A 83 -23.24 -11.75 11.18
CA LEU A 83 -21.94 -12.28 10.73
C LEU A 83 -21.85 -12.63 9.24
N ILE A 84 -22.97 -12.61 8.50
CA ILE A 84 -22.96 -12.78 7.03
C ILE A 84 -22.05 -11.74 6.35
N GLY A 85 -21.95 -10.53 6.93
CA GLY A 85 -21.05 -9.48 6.46
C GLY A 85 -19.55 -9.75 6.69
N TYR A 86 -19.18 -10.83 7.39
CA TYR A 86 -17.79 -11.20 7.62
C TYR A 86 -17.23 -12.20 6.60
N ALA A 87 -18.07 -12.76 5.73
CA ALA A 87 -17.61 -13.57 4.59
C ALA A 87 -16.62 -12.78 3.71
N ASP A 88 -16.82 -11.46 3.60
CA ASP A 88 -15.95 -10.54 2.86
C ASP A 88 -14.56 -10.35 3.51
N TYR A 89 -14.34 -10.77 4.77
CA TYR A 89 -13.02 -10.72 5.42
C TYR A 89 -12.15 -11.95 5.14
N PHE A 90 -12.68 -13.00 4.52
CA PHE A 90 -11.88 -14.13 4.04
C PHE A 90 -11.04 -13.71 2.82
N LEU A 91 -9.94 -13.01 3.11
CA LEU A 91 -8.95 -12.59 2.13
C LEU A 91 -7.97 -13.72 1.82
N ASP A 92 -7.27 -13.61 0.70
CA ASP A 92 -6.15 -14.49 0.38
C ASP A 92 -5.07 -14.42 1.46
N VAL A 93 -4.74 -15.57 2.01
CA VAL A 93 -3.71 -15.74 3.06
C VAL A 93 -2.39 -16.26 2.52
N VAL A 94 -2.28 -16.38 1.20
CA VAL A 94 -1.11 -16.90 0.50
C VAL A 94 -0.50 -15.80 -0.36
N ASN A 95 0.81 -15.61 -0.21
CA ASN A 95 1.58 -14.58 -0.89
C ASN A 95 2.84 -15.20 -1.50
N VAL A 96 3.54 -14.42 -2.32
CA VAL A 96 4.80 -14.83 -2.97
C VAL A 96 5.89 -13.84 -2.55
N MET A 97 7.05 -14.36 -2.17
CA MET A 97 8.18 -13.57 -1.68
C MET A 97 9.03 -13.05 -2.84
N PRO A 98 9.31 -11.74 -2.91
CA PRO A 98 10.21 -11.21 -3.93
C PRO A 98 11.66 -11.64 -3.66
N GLY A 99 12.44 -11.81 -4.73
CA GLY A 99 13.87 -12.10 -4.64
C GLY A 99 14.19 -13.54 -4.25
N THR A 100 13.31 -14.46 -4.63
CA THR A 100 13.42 -15.90 -4.33
C THR A 100 13.35 -16.77 -5.59
N SER A 101 13.78 -16.19 -6.73
CA SER A 101 13.69 -16.77 -8.06
C SER A 101 15.00 -17.32 -8.63
N ASP A 102 16.15 -17.06 -7.98
CA ASP A 102 17.47 -17.55 -8.40
C ASP A 102 18.32 -17.98 -7.18
N ASP A 103 18.39 -19.28 -6.95
CA ASP A 103 19.16 -19.89 -5.84
C ASP A 103 20.69 -19.80 -6.08
N THR A 104 21.12 -19.42 -7.28
CA THR A 104 22.55 -19.23 -7.61
C THR A 104 23.06 -17.82 -7.32
N ASN A 105 22.15 -16.90 -7.00
CA ASN A 105 22.46 -15.50 -6.78
C ASN A 105 22.95 -15.25 -5.34
N LEU A 106 23.92 -14.34 -5.17
CA LEU A 106 24.49 -13.97 -3.86
C LEU A 106 23.47 -13.23 -2.96
N GLY A 107 22.32 -12.83 -3.50
CA GLY A 107 21.28 -12.04 -2.82
C GLY A 107 19.94 -12.76 -2.59
N TYR A 108 19.86 -14.10 -2.68
CA TYR A 108 18.61 -14.85 -2.44
C TYR A 108 17.99 -14.47 -1.09
N GLY A 109 16.77 -13.93 -1.13
CA GLY A 109 16.05 -13.47 0.06
C GLY A 109 16.68 -12.28 0.80
N GLU A 110 17.77 -11.67 0.29
CA GLU A 110 18.48 -10.58 0.98
C GLU A 110 17.56 -9.36 1.17
N TYR A 111 16.78 -9.02 0.14
CA TYR A 111 15.81 -7.92 0.23
C TYR A 111 14.78 -8.16 1.32
N VAL A 112 14.20 -9.37 1.40
CA VAL A 112 13.24 -9.74 2.44
C VAL A 112 13.92 -9.72 3.83
N LEU A 113 15.07 -10.36 3.98
CA LEU A 113 15.81 -10.44 5.24
C LEU A 113 16.38 -9.08 5.69
N SER A 114 16.48 -8.10 4.80
CA SER A 114 16.80 -6.72 5.18
C SER A 114 15.69 -6.10 6.03
N GLN A 115 14.43 -6.49 5.83
CA GLN A 115 13.24 -5.94 6.48
C GLN A 115 12.64 -6.85 7.57
N TYR A 116 12.87 -8.16 7.49
CA TYR A 116 12.25 -9.15 8.39
C TYR A 116 13.30 -9.93 9.19
N ASP A 117 12.96 -10.24 10.44
CA ASP A 117 13.68 -11.18 11.30
C ASP A 117 13.07 -12.58 11.19
N VAL A 118 13.93 -13.60 11.13
CA VAL A 118 13.50 -15.00 11.30
C VAL A 118 13.42 -15.29 12.80
N ILE A 119 12.21 -15.33 13.34
CA ILE A 119 11.98 -15.51 14.78
C ILE A 119 11.90 -16.99 15.20
N ALA A 120 11.66 -17.89 14.23
CA ALA A 120 11.69 -19.34 14.42
C ALA A 120 12.02 -20.05 13.11
N GLY A 121 12.70 -21.21 13.18
CA GLY A 121 13.08 -21.99 12.00
C GLY A 121 14.21 -21.35 11.18
N HIS A 122 14.11 -21.39 9.86
CA HIS A 122 15.04 -20.75 8.92
C HIS A 122 14.30 -20.17 7.72
N PHE A 123 14.95 -19.25 6.99
CA PHE A 123 14.47 -18.77 5.70
C PHE A 123 14.52 -19.92 4.67
N PRO A 124 13.60 -20.01 3.68
CA PRO A 124 13.58 -21.10 2.71
C PRO A 124 14.90 -21.27 2.00
N GLN A 125 15.25 -22.51 1.70
CA GLN A 125 16.45 -22.85 0.92
C GLN A 125 16.10 -23.68 -0.32
N ASN A 126 14.84 -24.07 -0.46
CA ASN A 126 14.34 -24.96 -1.50
C ASN A 126 12.93 -24.52 -1.90
N GLU A 127 12.51 -24.87 -3.12
CA GLU A 127 11.18 -24.57 -3.64
C GLU A 127 10.02 -25.24 -2.87
N ASN A 128 10.31 -26.24 -2.03
CA ASN A 128 9.33 -26.92 -1.19
C ASN A 128 9.21 -26.33 0.23
N GLU A 129 9.88 -25.21 0.48
CA GLU A 129 9.87 -24.53 1.76
C GLU A 129 9.11 -23.22 1.67
N VAL A 130 8.23 -23.01 2.63
CA VAL A 130 7.44 -21.79 2.77
C VAL A 130 7.66 -21.19 4.14
N VAL A 131 7.20 -19.97 4.34
CA VAL A 131 7.28 -19.29 5.64
C VAL A 131 5.96 -18.67 6.03
N LEU A 132 5.75 -18.60 7.35
CA LEU A 132 4.64 -17.85 7.92
C LEU A 132 5.12 -16.45 8.29
N VAL A 133 4.51 -15.41 7.73
CA VAL A 133 4.76 -14.03 8.13
C VAL A 133 3.74 -13.62 9.18
N VAL A 134 4.24 -13.09 10.31
CA VAL A 134 3.41 -12.61 11.43
C VAL A 134 3.55 -11.09 11.57
N GLY A 135 2.54 -10.46 12.18
CA GLY A 135 2.58 -9.03 12.50
C GLY A 135 3.63 -8.69 13.55
N ALA A 136 3.88 -7.39 13.75
CA ALA A 136 4.94 -6.86 14.63
C ALA A 136 4.95 -7.43 16.07
N ASN A 137 3.78 -7.83 16.58
CA ASN A 137 3.63 -8.41 17.93
C ASN A 137 3.52 -9.94 17.93
N ASN A 138 4.08 -10.63 16.93
CA ASN A 138 3.92 -12.08 16.73
C ASN A 138 2.44 -12.50 16.54
N GLN A 139 1.61 -11.61 16.02
CA GLN A 139 0.17 -11.82 15.90
C GLN A 139 -0.23 -12.13 14.46
N VAL A 140 -1.20 -13.03 14.32
CA VAL A 140 -1.90 -13.36 13.07
C VAL A 140 -3.39 -13.35 13.43
N THR A 141 -4.27 -13.02 12.48
CA THR A 141 -5.71 -13.07 12.76
C THR A 141 -6.15 -14.52 12.90
N ASP A 142 -7.13 -14.77 13.77
CA ASP A 142 -7.69 -16.12 13.95
C ASP A 142 -8.24 -16.69 12.63
N LEU A 143 -8.79 -15.81 11.79
CA LEU A 143 -9.24 -16.12 10.44
C LEU A 143 -8.11 -16.65 9.54
N THR A 144 -6.92 -16.05 9.62
CA THR A 144 -5.76 -16.56 8.86
C THR A 144 -5.26 -17.87 9.44
N LEU A 145 -5.26 -18.04 10.77
CA LEU A 145 -4.87 -19.31 11.39
C LEU A 145 -5.83 -20.45 10.99
N ALA A 146 -7.14 -20.22 11.00
CA ALA A 146 -8.15 -21.18 10.56
C ALA A 146 -7.98 -21.53 9.07
N GLN A 147 -7.84 -20.53 8.19
CA GLN A 147 -7.63 -20.76 6.74
C GLN A 147 -6.33 -21.52 6.43
N LEU A 148 -5.32 -21.45 7.30
CA LEU A 148 -4.07 -22.20 7.18
C LEU A 148 -4.10 -23.55 7.90
N GLY A 149 -5.24 -23.94 8.48
CA GLY A 149 -5.42 -25.18 9.24
C GLY A 149 -4.56 -25.24 10.51
N LEU A 150 -4.25 -24.09 11.09
CA LEU A 150 -3.50 -23.91 12.34
C LEU A 150 -4.42 -23.68 13.54
N LEU A 151 -5.72 -23.51 13.31
CA LEU A 151 -6.77 -23.38 14.31
C LEU A 151 -7.88 -24.38 14.00
N GLU A 152 -8.37 -25.08 15.02
CA GLU A 152 -9.48 -26.03 14.89
C GLU A 152 -10.81 -25.29 14.62
N GLU A 153 -11.68 -25.89 13.80
CA GLU A 153 -12.93 -25.23 13.38
C GLU A 153 -13.89 -24.94 14.55
N ASP A 154 -13.98 -25.82 15.54
CA ASP A 154 -14.80 -25.60 16.73
C ASP A 154 -14.36 -24.36 17.52
N ARG A 155 -13.05 -24.22 17.75
CA ARG A 155 -12.45 -23.05 18.38
C ARG A 155 -12.66 -21.79 17.55
N PHE A 156 -12.50 -21.89 16.23
CA PHE A 156 -12.77 -20.79 15.31
C PHE A 156 -14.25 -20.34 15.39
N MET A 157 -15.18 -21.29 15.45
CA MET A 157 -16.61 -21.00 15.59
C MET A 157 -16.96 -20.37 16.95
N ASP A 158 -16.32 -20.80 18.04
CA ASP A 158 -16.50 -20.21 19.37
C ASP A 158 -16.14 -18.72 19.42
N LEU A 159 -15.19 -18.26 18.59
CA LEU A 159 -14.84 -16.85 18.51
C LEU A 159 -16.03 -15.98 18.07
N PHE A 160 -16.97 -16.55 17.33
CA PHE A 160 -18.18 -15.86 16.89
C PHE A 160 -19.34 -15.99 17.89
N ASN A 161 -19.27 -16.92 18.85
CA ASN A 161 -20.27 -17.13 19.91
C ASN A 161 -20.14 -16.17 21.11
N LEU A 162 -18.98 -15.55 21.30
CA LEU A 162 -18.63 -14.68 22.44
C LEU A 162 -19.49 -13.39 22.57
N GLY A 163 -20.41 -13.14 21.63
CA GLY A 163 -21.28 -11.97 21.61
C GLY A 163 -22.69 -12.16 22.18
N THR A 164 -23.04 -13.36 22.68
CA THR A 164 -24.39 -13.66 23.22
C THR A 164 -24.39 -13.82 24.75
N ASP A 165 -25.48 -13.38 25.40
CA ASP A 165 -25.64 -13.34 26.87
C ASP A 165 -25.52 -14.71 27.56
N ASP A 166 -25.54 -15.81 26.81
CA ASP A 166 -25.46 -17.21 27.28
C ASP A 166 -24.07 -17.86 27.09
N SER A 167 -23.07 -17.13 26.58
CA SER A 167 -21.73 -17.70 26.39
C SER A 167 -20.96 -17.82 27.72
N GLU A 168 -20.62 -19.04 28.13
CA GLU A 168 -19.59 -19.24 29.14
C GLU A 168 -18.29 -18.66 28.58
N SER A 169 -17.80 -17.55 29.14
CA SER A 169 -16.52 -16.98 28.77
C SER A 169 -15.46 -18.07 28.85
N VAL A 170 -14.81 -18.41 27.73
CA VAL A 170 -13.66 -19.31 27.76
C VAL A 170 -12.64 -18.71 28.71
N THR A 171 -12.42 -19.39 29.83
CA THR A 171 -11.62 -18.92 30.98
C THR A 171 -10.13 -19.19 30.82
N ASP A 172 -9.70 -19.55 29.61
CA ASP A 172 -8.31 -19.86 29.29
C ASP A 172 -7.63 -18.64 28.65
N PRO A 173 -6.73 -17.94 29.38
CA PRO A 173 -6.00 -16.79 28.87
C PRO A 173 -4.92 -17.16 27.83
N ASP A 174 -4.62 -18.44 27.63
CA ASP A 174 -3.67 -18.94 26.64
C ASP A 174 -4.36 -19.57 25.41
N ALA A 175 -5.70 -19.64 25.38
CA ALA A 175 -6.45 -20.24 24.26
C ALA A 175 -6.30 -19.50 22.92
N ASP A 176 -5.72 -18.30 22.94
CA ASP A 176 -5.44 -17.49 21.74
C ASP A 176 -3.94 -17.52 21.36
N ARG A 177 -3.14 -18.42 21.95
CA ARG A 177 -1.70 -18.54 21.70
C ARG A 177 -1.37 -19.85 21.01
N VAL A 178 -0.76 -19.76 19.84
CA VAL A 178 -0.20 -20.90 19.11
C VAL A 178 1.31 -20.95 19.32
N ASN A 179 1.86 -22.12 19.66
CA ASN A 179 3.30 -22.28 19.80
C ASN A 179 3.95 -22.39 18.42
N PHE A 180 5.06 -21.66 18.21
CA PHE A 180 5.81 -21.72 16.96
C PHE A 180 6.29 -23.13 16.62
N ALA A 181 6.58 -23.97 17.62
CA ALA A 181 6.99 -25.34 17.40
C ALA A 181 5.89 -26.20 16.72
N ASP A 182 4.62 -25.86 16.92
CA ASP A 182 3.48 -26.59 16.34
C ASP A 182 3.19 -26.12 14.90
N ILE A 183 3.67 -24.94 14.53
CA ILE A 183 3.57 -24.37 13.18
C ILE A 183 4.72 -24.86 12.30
N LEU A 184 5.94 -24.91 12.84
CA LEU A 184 7.12 -25.34 12.07
C LEU A 184 6.95 -26.79 11.61
N GLY A 185 7.18 -27.02 10.32
CA GLY A 185 7.00 -28.34 9.71
C GLY A 185 5.55 -28.70 9.38
N LYS A 186 4.56 -27.82 9.65
CA LYS A 186 3.20 -27.97 9.12
C LYS A 186 3.28 -28.14 7.61
N LYS A 187 2.64 -29.20 7.13
CA LYS A 187 2.68 -29.63 5.74
C LYS A 187 1.52 -29.06 4.95
N TYR A 188 1.79 -28.78 3.69
CA TYR A 188 0.82 -28.44 2.67
C TYR A 188 1.19 -29.22 1.41
N THR A 189 0.22 -29.46 0.55
CA THR A 189 0.48 -30.13 -0.73
C THR A 189 -0.09 -29.30 -1.85
N PHE A 190 0.75 -28.87 -2.76
CA PHE A 190 0.39 -28.04 -3.89
C PHE A 190 0.24 -28.93 -5.12
N PHE A 191 -0.98 -29.43 -5.35
CA PHE A 191 -1.27 -30.37 -6.43
C PHE A 191 -1.35 -29.67 -7.78
N TYR A 192 -0.92 -30.36 -8.84
CA TYR A 192 -1.15 -29.90 -10.21
C TYR A 192 -2.62 -30.14 -10.63
N ASN A 193 -3.03 -29.49 -11.71
CA ASN A 193 -4.41 -29.40 -12.15
C ASN A 193 -5.02 -30.78 -12.45
N ASP A 194 -4.24 -31.71 -13.01
CA ASP A 194 -4.75 -33.04 -13.35
C ASP A 194 -5.16 -33.86 -12.12
N GLU A 195 -4.59 -33.53 -10.96
CA GLU A 195 -5.00 -34.12 -9.69
C GLU A 195 -6.24 -33.45 -9.12
N VAL A 196 -6.48 -32.17 -9.44
CA VAL A 196 -7.51 -31.33 -8.81
C VAL A 196 -8.78 -31.24 -9.65
N TYR A 197 -8.67 -31.36 -10.97
CA TYR A 197 -9.75 -31.20 -11.92
C TYR A 197 -9.88 -32.45 -12.77
N THR A 198 -11.03 -33.12 -12.68
CA THR A 198 -11.32 -34.32 -13.47
C THR A 198 -12.26 -33.99 -14.61
N GLU A 199 -11.91 -34.38 -15.84
CA GLU A 199 -12.79 -34.23 -16.99
C GLU A 199 -14.05 -35.09 -16.84
N ASN A 200 -15.21 -34.53 -17.17
CA ASN A 200 -16.50 -35.21 -17.08
C ASN A 200 -16.77 -36.02 -18.36
N GLU A 201 -16.69 -37.35 -18.27
CA GLU A 201 -16.98 -38.24 -19.38
C GLU A 201 -18.36 -37.98 -20.00
N GLY A 202 -18.40 -37.78 -21.32
CA GLY A 202 -19.65 -37.54 -22.05
C GLY A 202 -20.23 -36.14 -21.91
N TRP A 203 -19.49 -35.20 -21.31
CA TRP A 203 -19.85 -33.79 -21.37
C TRP A 203 -19.91 -33.31 -22.83
N THR A 204 -20.86 -32.42 -23.11
CA THR A 204 -21.00 -31.74 -24.39
C THR A 204 -21.31 -30.27 -24.15
N PRO A 205 -21.11 -29.36 -25.12
CA PRO A 205 -21.50 -27.96 -24.96
C PRO A 205 -22.97 -27.74 -24.58
N VAL A 206 -23.86 -28.69 -24.92
CA VAL A 206 -25.29 -28.63 -24.53
C VAL A 206 -25.49 -28.93 -23.04
N SER A 207 -24.61 -29.73 -22.42
CA SER A 207 -24.64 -30.03 -20.98
C SER A 207 -24.48 -28.75 -20.13
N TYR A 208 -23.78 -27.75 -20.66
CA TYR A 208 -23.59 -26.45 -20.03
C TYR A 208 -24.91 -25.70 -19.77
N LEU A 209 -25.92 -25.89 -20.64
CA LEU A 209 -27.27 -25.34 -20.45
C LEU A 209 -28.02 -26.00 -19.28
N SER A 210 -27.54 -27.13 -18.78
CA SER A 210 -28.07 -27.79 -17.58
C SER A 210 -27.22 -27.51 -16.34
N GLY A 211 -26.30 -26.54 -16.40
CA GLY A 211 -25.38 -26.21 -15.31
C GLY A 211 -24.24 -27.21 -15.12
N GLN A 212 -23.99 -28.09 -16.10
CA GLN A 212 -22.90 -29.06 -16.05
C GLN A 212 -21.65 -28.53 -16.75
N TYR A 213 -20.52 -28.66 -16.06
CA TYR A 213 -19.22 -28.19 -16.51
C TYR A 213 -18.40 -29.31 -17.18
N ALA A 214 -17.41 -28.96 -17.99
CA ALA A 214 -16.53 -29.93 -18.64
C ALA A 214 -15.61 -30.64 -17.63
N PHE A 215 -15.28 -29.95 -16.53
CA PHE A 215 -14.49 -30.47 -15.44
C PHE A 215 -15.25 -30.44 -14.11
N THR A 216 -14.88 -31.34 -13.21
CA THR A 216 -15.30 -31.36 -11.81
C THR A 216 -14.12 -30.98 -10.92
N TYR A 217 -14.33 -30.03 -10.01
CA TYR A 217 -13.34 -29.60 -9.03
C TYR A 217 -13.35 -30.52 -7.79
N GLN A 218 -12.21 -31.14 -7.49
CA GLN A 218 -12.00 -32.03 -6.34
C GLN A 218 -11.28 -31.30 -5.20
N GLY A 219 -11.95 -30.31 -4.61
CA GLY A 219 -11.40 -29.49 -3.52
C GLY A 219 -11.30 -30.18 -2.15
N GLN A 220 -11.86 -31.38 -2.01
CA GLN A 220 -11.79 -32.22 -0.80
C GLN A 220 -11.32 -33.62 -1.21
N ARG A 221 -10.44 -34.22 -0.40
CA ARG A 221 -9.86 -35.54 -0.64
C ARG A 221 -9.92 -36.42 0.61
N ASP A 222 -9.72 -37.71 0.41
CA ASP A 222 -9.47 -38.64 1.50
C ASP A 222 -8.12 -38.33 2.17
N ASN A 223 -8.02 -38.50 3.49
CA ASN A 223 -6.81 -38.16 4.24
C ASN A 223 -5.56 -38.96 3.82
N ALA A 224 -5.74 -40.11 3.18
CA ALA A 224 -4.64 -40.91 2.65
C ALA A 224 -3.97 -40.25 1.44
N ASP A 225 -4.70 -39.40 0.71
CA ASP A 225 -4.31 -38.79 -0.56
C ASP A 225 -3.77 -37.36 -0.35
N PHE A 226 -3.24 -37.07 0.83
CA PHE A 226 -2.76 -35.73 1.19
C PHE A 226 -1.41 -35.39 0.54
N THR A 227 -0.54 -36.36 0.28
CA THR A 227 0.80 -36.11 -0.27
C THR A 227 0.83 -36.32 -1.78
N ALA A 228 1.50 -35.44 -2.51
CA ALA A 228 1.71 -35.60 -3.95
C ALA A 228 2.85 -36.58 -4.24
N ALA A 229 2.64 -37.52 -5.16
CA ALA A 229 3.72 -38.30 -5.75
C ALA A 229 4.51 -37.48 -6.79
N GLU A 230 5.55 -38.09 -7.34
CA GLU A 230 6.35 -37.47 -8.40
C GLU A 230 5.46 -37.19 -9.64
N GLY A 231 5.39 -35.92 -10.05
CA GLY A 231 4.55 -35.47 -11.18
C GLY A 231 3.13 -35.07 -10.79
N GLU A 232 2.69 -35.28 -9.55
CA GLU A 232 1.35 -34.93 -9.08
C GLU A 232 1.30 -33.53 -8.42
N GLY A 233 2.44 -33.01 -7.99
CA GLY A 233 2.54 -31.70 -7.33
C GLY A 233 3.77 -31.54 -6.44
N LEU A 234 3.73 -30.53 -5.56
CA LEU A 234 4.81 -30.18 -4.62
C LEU A 234 4.37 -30.38 -3.17
N ASN A 235 5.15 -31.12 -2.39
CA ASN A 235 4.91 -31.27 -0.95
C ASN A 235 5.66 -30.16 -0.19
N LEU A 236 4.92 -29.20 0.35
CA LEU A 236 5.45 -28.01 1.01
C LEU A 236 5.47 -28.17 2.54
N LYS A 237 6.37 -27.43 3.20
CA LYS A 237 6.41 -27.33 4.67
C LYS A 237 6.76 -25.93 5.14
N ILE A 238 6.23 -25.51 6.29
CA ILE A 238 6.66 -24.27 6.94
C ILE A 238 8.08 -24.47 7.50
N SER A 239 9.06 -23.79 6.91
CA SER A 239 10.47 -23.83 7.30
C SER A 239 10.85 -22.78 8.34
N GLY A 240 10.11 -21.67 8.37
CA GLY A 240 10.39 -20.56 9.27
C GLY A 240 9.20 -19.63 9.48
N ILE A 241 9.35 -18.78 10.50
CA ILE A 241 8.40 -17.72 10.84
C ILE A 241 9.14 -16.39 10.78
N LEU A 242 8.61 -15.46 9.99
CA LEU A 242 9.18 -14.13 9.79
C LEU A 242 8.34 -13.07 10.49
N ARG A 243 9.03 -12.06 11.01
CA ARG A 243 8.41 -10.88 11.59
C ARG A 243 9.12 -9.64 11.11
N LEU A 244 8.34 -8.59 10.82
CA LEU A 244 8.90 -7.30 10.45
C LEU A 244 9.83 -6.77 11.57
N LYS A 245 10.99 -6.23 11.20
CA LYS A 245 11.98 -5.71 12.15
C LYS A 245 11.43 -4.52 12.94
N ASP A 246 11.89 -4.39 14.18
CA ASP A 246 11.53 -3.28 15.06
C ASP A 246 11.90 -1.93 14.42
N GLY A 247 10.97 -0.98 14.47
CA GLY A 247 11.13 0.36 13.88
C GLY A 247 10.65 0.48 12.43
N LEU A 248 10.28 -0.63 11.78
CA LEU A 248 9.59 -0.62 10.49
C LEU A 248 8.08 -0.75 10.68
N SER A 249 7.31 0.08 9.98
CA SER A 249 5.83 0.01 9.97
C SER A 249 5.28 -0.65 8.72
N TYR A 250 6.13 -0.90 7.74
CA TYR A 250 5.78 -1.46 6.44
C TYR A 250 6.93 -2.33 5.93
N GLY A 251 6.59 -3.44 5.27
CA GLY A 251 7.56 -4.32 4.61
C GLY A 251 6.96 -4.98 3.37
N CYS A 252 7.79 -5.68 2.61
CA CYS A 252 7.43 -6.25 1.31
C CYS A 252 6.48 -7.46 1.36
N LEU A 253 6.29 -8.09 2.53
CA LEU A 253 5.44 -9.27 2.72
C LEU A 253 4.19 -8.97 3.55
N SER A 254 3.10 -9.61 3.16
CA SER A 254 1.84 -9.64 3.92
C SER A 254 1.85 -10.78 4.95
N ALA A 255 1.08 -10.61 6.03
CA ALA A 255 0.87 -11.68 7.01
C ALA A 255 0.15 -12.87 6.35
N GLY A 256 0.54 -14.10 6.74
CA GLY A 256 0.06 -15.33 6.14
C GLY A 256 1.18 -16.20 5.57
N LEU A 257 0.81 -17.20 4.77
CA LEU A 257 1.74 -18.13 4.16
C LEU A 257 2.42 -17.47 2.96
N ASN A 258 3.74 -17.53 2.90
CA ASN A 258 4.55 -16.89 1.88
C ASN A 258 5.39 -17.95 1.16
N LEU A 259 5.15 -18.10 -0.15
CA LEU A 259 5.82 -19.04 -1.06
C LEU A 259 7.02 -18.38 -1.73
N THR A 260 7.95 -19.20 -2.21
CA THR A 260 9.04 -18.70 -3.05
C THR A 260 8.56 -18.51 -4.49
N GLU A 261 9.21 -17.63 -5.25
CA GLU A 261 8.97 -17.49 -6.69
C GLU A 261 9.24 -18.81 -7.44
N ASN A 262 10.26 -19.56 -7.01
CA ASN A 262 10.56 -20.88 -7.56
C ASN A 262 9.41 -21.88 -7.36
N THR A 263 8.76 -21.88 -6.18
CA THR A 263 7.57 -22.71 -5.94
C THR A 263 6.46 -22.42 -6.95
N VAL A 264 6.21 -21.13 -7.24
CA VAL A 264 5.17 -20.71 -8.19
C VAL A 264 5.56 -21.04 -9.63
N LYS A 265 6.83 -20.85 -10.01
CA LYS A 265 7.33 -21.26 -11.33
C LYS A 265 7.19 -22.77 -11.54
N ALA A 266 7.59 -23.59 -10.56
CA ALA A 266 7.44 -25.04 -10.62
C ALA A 266 5.96 -25.46 -10.72
N TYR A 267 5.05 -24.73 -10.07
CA TYR A 267 3.62 -24.94 -10.22
C TYR A 267 3.11 -24.63 -11.64
N ILE A 268 3.55 -23.52 -12.23
CA ILE A 268 3.19 -23.17 -13.61
C ILE A 268 3.69 -24.24 -14.58
N GLU A 269 4.97 -24.61 -14.48
CA GLU A 269 5.58 -25.61 -15.36
C GLU A 269 4.86 -26.98 -15.29
N GLY A 270 4.40 -27.39 -14.10
CA GLY A 270 3.61 -28.61 -13.93
C GLY A 270 2.20 -28.56 -14.55
N ASN A 271 1.69 -27.37 -14.86
CA ASN A 271 0.30 -27.16 -15.28
C ASN A 271 0.13 -26.74 -16.74
N LEU A 272 1.20 -26.32 -17.43
CA LEU A 272 1.15 -25.87 -18.83
C LEU A 272 0.45 -26.86 -19.75
N ASP A 273 0.72 -28.14 -19.55
CA ASP A 273 0.18 -29.22 -20.38
C ASP A 273 -0.96 -29.99 -19.68
N SER A 274 -1.53 -29.46 -18.58
CA SER A 274 -2.64 -30.12 -17.89
C SER A 274 -3.89 -30.24 -18.77
N GLN A 275 -4.71 -31.26 -18.55
CA GLN A 275 -5.90 -31.57 -19.36
C GLN A 275 -6.88 -30.38 -19.42
N ILE A 276 -7.10 -29.72 -18.29
CA ILE A 276 -7.96 -28.53 -18.22
C ILE A 276 -7.38 -27.35 -19.00
N VAL A 277 -6.06 -27.16 -19.02
CA VAL A 277 -5.41 -26.10 -19.80
C VAL A 277 -5.44 -26.41 -21.30
N GLN A 278 -5.20 -27.66 -21.70
CA GLN A 278 -5.35 -28.10 -23.08
C GLN A 278 -6.79 -27.89 -23.58
N TRP A 279 -7.79 -28.30 -22.79
CA TRP A 279 -9.20 -28.06 -23.11
C TRP A 279 -9.53 -26.58 -23.24
N MET A 280 -8.98 -25.73 -22.36
CA MET A 280 -9.14 -24.28 -22.43
C MET A 280 -8.60 -23.67 -23.74
N ASN A 281 -7.49 -24.21 -24.24
CA ASN A 281 -6.86 -23.75 -25.48
C ASN A 281 -7.58 -24.26 -26.74
N GLU A 282 -8.13 -25.48 -26.70
CA GLU A 282 -8.62 -26.18 -27.90
C GLU A 282 -10.14 -26.24 -28.01
N ASP A 283 -10.84 -26.56 -26.90
CA ASP A 283 -12.24 -26.98 -26.89
C ASP A 283 -13.20 -25.99 -26.22
N ALA A 284 -12.69 -25.10 -25.37
CA ALA A 284 -13.51 -24.09 -24.68
C ALA A 284 -14.16 -23.08 -25.65
N LYS A 285 -13.62 -22.96 -26.86
CA LYS A 285 -14.05 -21.99 -27.88
C LYS A 285 -15.36 -22.39 -28.54
N TYR A 286 -16.35 -21.52 -28.44
CA TYR A 286 -17.65 -21.63 -29.09
C TYR A 286 -17.87 -20.48 -30.09
N PRO A 287 -17.74 -20.72 -31.41
CA PRO A 287 -17.90 -19.68 -32.42
C PRO A 287 -19.38 -19.31 -32.62
N LEU A 288 -19.71 -18.01 -32.56
CA LEU A 288 -21.04 -17.52 -32.89
C LEU A 288 -21.19 -17.19 -34.38
N PRO A 289 -22.41 -17.30 -34.95
CA PRO A 289 -22.69 -16.86 -36.32
C PRO A 289 -22.41 -15.37 -36.58
N SER A 290 -22.35 -14.54 -35.53
CA SER A 290 -21.96 -13.13 -35.61
C SER A 290 -20.49 -12.91 -35.94
N GLY A 291 -19.67 -13.96 -35.90
CA GLY A 291 -18.20 -13.88 -36.01
C GLY A 291 -17.49 -13.54 -34.69
N THR A 292 -18.23 -13.51 -33.58
CA THR A 292 -17.67 -13.34 -32.23
C THR A 292 -17.40 -14.71 -31.62
N ASP A 293 -16.20 -14.93 -31.09
CA ASP A 293 -15.88 -16.15 -30.36
C ASP A 293 -16.26 -15.98 -28.88
N LEU A 294 -16.87 -17.00 -28.30
CA LEU A 294 -17.11 -17.11 -26.87
C LEU A 294 -16.27 -18.23 -26.29
N TYR A 295 -15.85 -18.08 -25.04
CA TYR A 295 -15.13 -19.11 -24.31
C TYR A 295 -15.98 -19.57 -23.13
N LEU A 296 -16.15 -20.88 -23.01
CA LEU A 296 -16.89 -21.52 -21.92
C LEU A 296 -15.99 -21.64 -20.68
N LEU A 297 -16.60 -21.62 -19.50
CA LEU A 297 -15.87 -21.85 -18.25
C LEU A 297 -15.71 -23.36 -18.06
N PRO A 298 -14.50 -23.87 -17.72
CA PRO A 298 -14.27 -25.30 -17.60
C PRO A 298 -14.94 -25.89 -16.36
N VAL A 299 -15.01 -25.12 -15.27
CA VAL A 299 -15.60 -25.45 -13.98
C VAL A 299 -15.87 -24.16 -13.18
N ALA A 300 -16.93 -24.13 -12.38
CA ALA A 300 -17.20 -22.99 -11.49
C ALA A 300 -16.48 -23.13 -10.15
N THR A 301 -15.38 -22.40 -9.98
CA THR A 301 -14.75 -22.12 -8.68
C THR A 301 -14.73 -20.61 -8.40
N GLU A 302 -14.49 -20.23 -7.15
CA GLU A 302 -14.36 -18.82 -6.74
C GLU A 302 -13.33 -18.08 -7.63
N ASN A 303 -12.17 -18.69 -7.86
CA ASN A 303 -11.08 -18.07 -8.60
C ASN A 303 -11.25 -18.15 -10.14
N LEU A 304 -11.84 -19.22 -10.66
CA LEU A 304 -11.99 -19.40 -12.11
C LEU A 304 -13.14 -18.59 -12.72
N THR A 305 -14.13 -18.19 -11.92
CA THR A 305 -15.22 -17.32 -12.42
C THR A 305 -14.76 -15.88 -12.69
N SER A 306 -13.57 -15.49 -12.21
CA SER A 306 -12.98 -14.19 -12.51
C SER A 306 -12.71 -14.02 -14.01
N GLY A 307 -13.18 -12.91 -14.59
CA GLY A 307 -13.10 -12.65 -16.03
C GLY A 307 -14.22 -13.26 -16.86
N TYR A 308 -15.08 -14.11 -16.26
CA TYR A 308 -16.28 -14.63 -16.89
C TYR A 308 -17.50 -13.84 -16.45
N THR A 309 -18.42 -13.62 -17.38
CA THR A 309 -19.72 -12.99 -17.10
C THR A 309 -20.81 -14.04 -17.14
N LEU A 310 -21.69 -14.01 -16.13
CA LEU A 310 -22.87 -14.87 -16.08
C LEU A 310 -23.97 -14.28 -16.98
N TYR A 311 -24.38 -15.01 -18.01
CA TYR A 311 -25.43 -14.61 -18.94
C TYR A 311 -26.63 -15.55 -18.85
N GLU A 312 -27.83 -14.99 -18.75
CA GLU A 312 -29.08 -15.74 -18.89
C GLU A 312 -29.36 -16.01 -20.38
N VAL A 313 -29.33 -17.29 -20.76
CA VAL A 313 -29.50 -17.75 -22.16
C VAL A 313 -30.92 -18.25 -22.44
N LEU A 314 -31.61 -18.73 -21.40
CA LEU A 314 -33.02 -19.10 -21.40
C LEU A 314 -33.62 -18.72 -20.04
N PRO A 315 -34.95 -18.53 -19.92
CA PRO A 315 -35.58 -18.23 -18.64
C PRO A 315 -35.19 -19.25 -17.56
N GLY A 316 -34.46 -18.77 -16.53
CA GLY A 316 -33.97 -19.62 -15.44
C GLY A 316 -32.74 -20.48 -15.79
N THR A 317 -32.04 -20.19 -16.89
CA THR A 317 -30.79 -20.86 -17.29
C THR A 317 -29.72 -19.82 -17.56
N SER A 318 -28.68 -19.83 -16.72
CA SER A 318 -27.54 -18.93 -16.85
C SER A 318 -26.24 -19.71 -17.06
N VAL A 319 -25.33 -19.14 -17.83
CA VAL A 319 -24.04 -19.74 -18.19
C VAL A 319 -22.91 -18.71 -18.09
N TYR A 320 -21.74 -19.14 -17.64
CA TYR A 320 -20.54 -18.30 -17.60
C TYR A 320 -19.85 -18.31 -18.97
N ILE A 321 -19.60 -17.13 -19.54
CA ILE A 321 -18.85 -16.96 -20.79
C ILE A 321 -17.87 -15.79 -20.71
N ALA A 322 -16.78 -15.87 -21.48
CA ALA A 322 -15.79 -14.82 -21.65
C ALA A 322 -15.49 -14.55 -23.13
N GLN A 323 -14.89 -13.40 -23.42
CA GLN A 323 -14.40 -13.06 -24.77
C GLN A 323 -12.99 -13.60 -25.05
N THR A 324 -12.22 -13.92 -24.00
CA THR A 324 -10.91 -14.56 -24.08
C THR A 324 -10.77 -15.61 -22.96
N PRO A 325 -9.99 -16.69 -23.16
CA PRO A 325 -9.73 -17.69 -22.14
C PRO A 325 -8.56 -17.32 -21.21
N ASP A 326 -7.78 -16.28 -21.55
CA ASP A 326 -6.49 -15.95 -20.93
C ASP A 326 -6.55 -15.83 -19.41
N ALA A 327 -7.62 -15.23 -18.87
CA ALA A 327 -7.79 -15.10 -17.43
C ALA A 327 -7.88 -16.47 -16.74
N ALA A 328 -8.70 -17.39 -17.26
CA ALA A 328 -8.81 -18.74 -16.71
C ALA A 328 -7.52 -19.55 -16.89
N ILE A 329 -6.87 -19.46 -18.06
CA ILE A 329 -5.60 -20.13 -18.33
C ILE A 329 -4.53 -19.66 -17.33
N LYS A 330 -4.43 -18.35 -17.09
CA LYS A 330 -3.50 -17.77 -16.11
C LYS A 330 -3.83 -18.21 -14.69
N THR A 331 -5.11 -18.17 -14.29
CA THR A 331 -5.59 -18.65 -12.98
C THR A 331 -5.20 -20.11 -12.75
N LEU A 332 -5.28 -20.97 -13.78
CA LEU A 332 -4.88 -22.38 -13.74
C LEU A 332 -3.35 -22.59 -13.71
N GLY A 333 -2.54 -21.53 -13.81
CA GLY A 333 -1.09 -21.65 -13.99
C GLY A 333 -0.69 -22.20 -15.36
N GLY A 334 -1.57 -22.13 -16.36
CA GLY A 334 -1.37 -22.64 -17.71
C GLY A 334 -0.68 -21.67 -18.68
N SER A 335 -0.07 -20.58 -18.19
CA SER A 335 0.63 -19.60 -19.02
C SER A 335 1.91 -19.10 -18.34
N ARG A 336 2.94 -18.82 -19.14
CA ARG A 336 4.18 -18.15 -18.73
C ARG A 336 4.11 -16.63 -18.83
N ASP A 337 2.98 -16.09 -19.26
CA ASP A 337 2.83 -14.65 -19.47
C ASP A 337 2.76 -13.92 -18.13
N VAL A 338 3.56 -12.87 -18.02
CA VAL A 338 3.55 -12.01 -16.84
C VAL A 338 2.23 -11.23 -16.78
N SER A 339 1.57 -11.28 -15.63
CA SER A 339 0.31 -10.60 -15.36
C SER A 339 0.48 -9.37 -14.48
N ARG A 340 1.53 -9.33 -13.66
CA ARG A 340 1.89 -8.16 -12.84
C ARG A 340 3.40 -8.14 -12.62
N ILE A 341 3.97 -6.94 -12.59
CA ILE A 341 5.36 -6.71 -12.19
C ILE A 341 5.33 -5.81 -10.95
N SER A 342 6.02 -6.25 -9.90
CA SER A 342 6.23 -5.45 -8.70
C SER A 342 7.68 -5.00 -8.66
N ILE A 343 7.89 -3.68 -8.60
CA ILE A 343 9.22 -3.07 -8.57
C ILE A 343 9.46 -2.54 -7.18
N TYR A 344 10.51 -3.02 -6.53
CA TYR A 344 10.88 -2.59 -5.19
C TYR A 344 12.06 -1.65 -5.26
N ALA A 345 11.83 -0.35 -5.11
CA ALA A 345 12.88 0.67 -5.15
C ALA A 345 13.85 0.54 -3.95
N THR A 346 15.13 0.84 -4.15
CA THR A 346 16.15 0.87 -3.08
C THR A 346 15.95 2.03 -2.11
N ASP A 347 15.56 3.19 -2.64
CA ASP A 347 15.35 4.43 -1.90
C ASP A 347 14.38 5.38 -2.64
N PHE A 348 14.08 6.53 -2.04
CA PHE A 348 13.15 7.50 -2.61
C PHE A 348 13.67 8.19 -3.88
N ASP A 349 14.97 8.47 -3.99
CA ASP A 349 15.55 9.11 -5.18
C ASP A 349 15.55 8.12 -6.36
N SER A 350 15.92 6.87 -6.08
CA SER A 350 15.87 5.76 -7.02
C SER A 350 14.44 5.47 -7.51
N LYS A 351 13.44 5.58 -6.62
CA LYS A 351 12.03 5.50 -7.00
C LYS A 351 11.66 6.56 -8.03
N GLU A 352 12.07 7.82 -7.86
CA GLU A 352 11.80 8.88 -8.84
C GLU A 352 12.48 8.61 -10.20
N ASN A 353 13.69 8.02 -10.19
CA ASN A 353 14.34 7.58 -11.43
C ASN A 353 13.58 6.44 -12.13
N ILE A 354 13.05 5.48 -11.37
CA ILE A 354 12.20 4.40 -11.90
C ILE A 354 10.95 5.00 -12.53
N LEU A 355 10.25 5.90 -11.83
CA LEU A 355 9.04 6.55 -12.38
C LEU A 355 9.33 7.28 -13.69
N ALA A 356 10.42 8.05 -13.75
CA ALA A 356 10.84 8.72 -14.97
C ALA A 356 11.17 7.73 -16.11
N TYR A 357 11.75 6.57 -15.79
CA TYR A 357 12.01 5.49 -16.75
C TYR A 357 10.71 4.87 -17.28
N LEU A 358 9.76 4.56 -16.39
CA LEU A 358 8.44 4.04 -16.78
C LEU A 358 7.62 5.06 -17.60
N ASP A 359 7.72 6.34 -17.27
CA ASP A 359 7.09 7.43 -18.03
C ASP A 359 7.69 7.58 -19.42
N GLN A 360 9.00 7.35 -19.56
CA GLN A 360 9.66 7.37 -20.86
C GLN A 360 9.11 6.29 -21.78
N TRP A 361 8.90 5.06 -21.27
CA TRP A 361 8.22 4.00 -22.04
C TRP A 361 6.86 4.45 -22.56
N ASN A 362 6.03 5.04 -21.70
CA ASN A 362 4.71 5.52 -22.07
C ASN A 362 4.76 6.67 -23.08
N ALA A 363 5.72 7.57 -22.95
CA ALA A 363 5.93 8.70 -23.87
C ALA A 363 6.36 8.21 -25.27
N ASP A 364 7.22 7.19 -25.34
CA ASP A 364 7.66 6.57 -26.58
C ASP A 364 6.49 5.85 -27.32
N HIS A 365 5.44 5.49 -26.58
CA HIS A 365 4.25 4.79 -27.08
C HIS A 365 2.99 5.68 -27.17
N ASP A 366 3.11 7.02 -27.11
CA ASP A 366 1.96 7.95 -27.23
C ASP A 366 1.58 8.32 -28.69
N GLY A 367 2.12 7.60 -29.66
CA GLY A 367 1.90 7.86 -31.08
C GLY A 367 0.54 7.39 -31.60
N SER A 368 0.58 6.31 -32.38
CA SER A 368 -0.56 5.66 -33.00
C SER A 368 -1.46 4.94 -31.99
N GLU A 369 -2.68 4.61 -32.40
CA GLU A 369 -3.62 3.87 -31.55
C GLU A 369 -3.09 2.47 -31.18
N GLU A 370 -2.31 1.85 -32.06
CA GLU A 370 -1.64 0.56 -31.81
C GLU A 370 -0.51 0.70 -30.78
N GLU A 371 0.34 1.72 -30.88
CA GLU A 371 1.40 1.99 -29.89
C GLU A 371 0.81 2.25 -28.50
N ARG A 372 -0.31 3.00 -28.42
CA ARG A 372 -0.98 3.28 -27.14
C ARG A 372 -1.50 2.03 -26.44
N THR A 373 -1.73 0.93 -27.16
CA THR A 373 -2.10 -0.35 -26.52
C THR A 373 -0.96 -0.97 -25.70
N GLN A 374 0.28 -0.52 -25.91
CA GLN A 374 1.46 -0.95 -25.16
C GLN A 374 1.78 -0.05 -23.96
N GLN A 375 1.04 1.05 -23.78
CA GLN A 375 1.20 1.89 -22.60
C GLN A 375 0.82 1.13 -21.34
N ILE A 376 1.60 1.36 -20.29
CA ILE A 376 1.42 0.73 -18.99
C ILE A 376 0.76 1.73 -18.02
N THR A 377 -0.14 1.20 -17.21
CA THR A 377 -0.64 1.87 -16.02
C THR A 377 0.08 1.29 -14.81
N TYR A 378 0.74 2.12 -14.03
CA TYR A 378 1.41 1.68 -12.80
C TYR A 378 0.87 2.47 -11.59
N THR A 379 1.09 1.94 -10.38
CA THR A 379 0.63 2.57 -9.12
C THR A 379 1.80 2.70 -8.16
N ASP A 380 2.13 3.93 -7.77
CA ASP A 380 3.09 4.21 -6.70
C ASP A 380 2.36 4.35 -5.36
N THR A 381 2.18 3.24 -4.66
CA THR A 381 1.49 3.22 -3.35
C THR A 381 2.19 4.12 -2.32
N VAL A 382 3.53 4.13 -2.29
CA VAL A 382 4.30 4.94 -1.34
C VAL A 382 4.18 6.42 -1.69
N GLY A 383 4.28 6.77 -2.97
CA GLY A 383 4.07 8.13 -3.48
C GLY A 383 2.66 8.64 -3.21
N LEU A 384 1.63 7.81 -3.35
CA LEU A 384 0.25 8.17 -3.01
C LEU A 384 0.12 8.52 -1.52
N LEU A 385 0.65 7.67 -0.64
CA LEU A 385 0.64 7.91 0.81
C LEU A 385 1.43 9.18 1.18
N MET A 386 2.62 9.36 0.61
CA MET A 386 3.44 10.56 0.83
C MET A 386 2.80 11.81 0.28
N GLY A 387 2.11 11.73 -0.86
CA GLY A 387 1.33 12.83 -1.44
C GLY A 387 0.21 13.27 -0.50
N MET A 388 -0.49 12.33 0.14
CA MET A 388 -1.51 12.64 1.16
C MET A 388 -0.90 13.34 2.38
N VAL A 389 0.24 12.85 2.88
CA VAL A 389 0.94 13.49 4.01
C VAL A 389 1.41 14.90 3.64
N GLN A 390 2.01 15.06 2.45
CA GLN A 390 2.47 16.35 1.95
C GLN A 390 1.32 17.34 1.82
N GLN A 391 0.17 16.91 1.30
CA GLN A 391 -1.02 17.75 1.20
C GLN A 391 -1.51 18.25 2.57
N ILE A 392 -1.48 17.39 3.60
CA ILE A 392 -1.83 17.80 4.98
C ILE A 392 -0.82 18.82 5.51
N LEU A 393 0.49 18.57 5.31
CA LEU A 393 1.55 19.48 5.73
C LEU A 393 1.45 20.84 5.04
N ASP A 394 1.12 20.87 3.75
CA ASP A 394 0.93 22.11 2.98
C ASP A 394 -0.26 22.91 3.51
N ILE A 395 -1.38 22.25 3.82
CA ILE A 395 -2.55 22.92 4.40
C ILE A 395 -2.19 23.56 5.75
N ILE A 396 -1.53 22.81 6.65
CA ILE A 396 -1.10 23.34 7.95
C ILE A 396 -0.13 24.51 7.74
N THR A 397 0.81 24.39 6.81
CA THR A 397 1.77 25.43 6.47
C THR A 397 1.07 26.68 5.97
N TYR A 398 0.10 26.58 5.06
CA TYR A 398 -0.64 27.73 4.57
C TYR A 398 -1.45 28.43 5.66
N VAL A 399 -2.06 27.68 6.58
CA VAL A 399 -2.77 28.24 7.73
C VAL A 399 -1.82 29.00 8.65
N LEU A 400 -0.65 28.43 8.97
CA LEU A 400 0.36 29.11 9.79
C LEU A 400 0.93 30.35 9.08
N VAL A 401 1.17 30.28 7.76
CA VAL A 401 1.59 31.43 6.95
C VAL A 401 0.50 32.52 6.95
N ALA A 402 -0.77 32.17 6.88
CA ALA A 402 -1.86 33.14 6.98
C ALA A 402 -1.90 33.82 8.36
N PHE A 403 -1.74 33.08 9.46
CA PHE A 403 -1.68 33.65 10.81
C PHE A 403 -0.47 34.56 11.03
N THR A 404 0.70 34.16 10.53
CA THR A 404 1.91 34.98 10.60
C THR A 404 1.77 36.24 9.76
N ALA A 405 1.17 36.16 8.56
CA ALA A 405 0.89 37.33 7.73
C ALA A 405 -0.06 38.33 8.42
N ILE A 406 -1.14 37.85 9.06
CA ILE A 406 -2.05 38.71 9.85
C ILE A 406 -1.30 39.38 11.00
N SER A 407 -0.51 38.60 11.75
CA SER A 407 0.30 39.10 12.87
C SER A 407 1.32 40.16 12.42
N LEU A 408 1.91 39.96 11.23
CA LEU A 408 2.84 40.88 10.61
C LEU A 408 2.19 42.23 10.26
N VAL A 409 0.98 42.19 9.69
CA VAL A 409 0.20 43.40 9.38
C VAL A 409 -0.16 44.16 10.66
N VAL A 410 -0.66 43.45 11.68
CA VAL A 410 -0.99 44.06 12.99
C VAL A 410 0.25 44.71 13.60
N SER A 411 1.41 44.03 13.55
CA SER A 411 2.68 44.56 14.04
C SER A 411 3.13 45.79 13.27
N SER A 412 3.01 45.79 11.94
CA SER A 412 3.35 46.93 11.08
C SER A 412 2.49 48.15 11.41
N VAL A 413 1.19 47.98 11.65
CA VAL A 413 0.31 49.08 12.09
C VAL A 413 0.73 49.61 13.46
N MET A 414 1.06 48.73 14.42
CA MET A 414 1.52 49.13 15.75
C MET A 414 2.82 49.94 15.69
N ILE A 415 3.80 49.52 14.87
CA ILE A 415 5.03 50.29 14.64
C ILE A 415 4.71 51.67 14.07
N GLY A 416 3.77 51.76 13.11
CA GLY A 416 3.33 53.03 12.53
C GLY A 416 2.72 53.97 13.57
N ILE A 417 1.90 53.45 14.49
CA ILE A 417 1.29 54.22 15.57
C ILE A 417 2.36 54.73 16.55
N ILE A 418 3.27 53.86 16.99
CA ILE A 418 4.33 54.23 17.95
C ILE A 418 5.25 55.30 17.35
N THR A 419 5.65 55.13 16.08
CA THR A 419 6.50 56.11 15.38
C THR A 419 5.76 57.43 15.15
N TYR A 420 4.45 57.41 14.92
CA TYR A 420 3.63 58.62 14.86
C TYR A 420 3.58 59.37 16.18
N VAL A 421 3.35 58.68 17.30
CA VAL A 421 3.35 59.29 18.64
C VAL A 421 4.71 59.89 18.97
N SER A 422 5.81 59.16 18.70
CA SER A 422 7.19 59.65 18.90
C SER A 422 7.46 60.97 18.15
N VAL A 423 6.98 61.07 16.89
CA VAL A 423 7.11 62.31 16.09
C VAL A 423 6.34 63.46 16.72
N VAL A 424 5.13 63.21 17.23
CA VAL A 424 4.27 64.24 17.84
C VAL A 424 4.88 64.75 19.15
N GLU A 425 5.45 63.88 19.97
CA GLU A 425 6.11 64.25 21.22
C GLU A 425 7.36 65.10 20.98
N ARG A 426 8.10 64.84 19.88
CA ARG A 426 9.33 65.57 19.51
C ARG A 426 9.08 66.77 18.57
N VAL A 427 7.85 67.29 18.46
CA VAL A 427 7.52 68.42 17.55
C VAL A 427 8.36 69.68 17.83
N LYS A 428 8.65 69.98 19.10
CA LYS A 428 9.50 71.12 19.47
C LYS A 428 10.92 71.01 18.92
N GLU A 429 11.51 69.81 19.02
CA GLU A 429 12.86 69.53 18.50
C GLU A 429 12.92 69.70 16.98
N ILE A 430 11.88 69.22 16.27
CA ILE A 430 11.75 69.42 14.82
C ILE A 430 11.64 70.91 14.47
N GLY A 431 10.88 71.69 15.26
CA GLY A 431 10.75 73.13 15.10
C GLY A 431 12.09 73.87 15.23
N VAL A 432 12.91 73.49 16.20
CA VAL A 432 14.28 74.03 16.38
C VAL A 432 15.18 73.68 15.19
N LEU A 433 15.20 72.40 14.78
CA LEU A 433 15.99 71.94 13.63
C LEU A 433 15.63 72.68 12.34
N ARG A 434 14.33 72.88 12.09
CA ARG A 434 13.86 73.60 10.90
C ARG A 434 14.15 75.10 10.95
N SER A 435 14.11 75.72 12.13
CA SER A 435 14.47 77.14 12.31
C SER A 435 15.97 77.41 12.14
N LEU A 436 16.82 76.40 12.41
CA LEU A 436 18.26 76.43 12.14
C LEU A 436 18.63 76.17 10.67
N GLY A 437 17.65 75.93 9.79
CA GLY A 437 17.84 75.79 8.35
C GLY A 437 17.76 74.36 7.79
N ALA A 438 17.37 73.35 8.60
CA ALA A 438 17.19 72.00 8.10
C ALA A 438 16.06 71.92 7.05
N ARG A 439 16.32 71.23 5.93
CA ARG A 439 15.33 71.03 4.87
C ARG A 439 14.29 70.00 5.31
N LYS A 440 13.10 70.04 4.71
CA LYS A 440 12.05 69.01 4.93
C LYS A 440 12.57 67.60 4.67
N GLN A 441 13.49 67.46 3.71
CA GLN A 441 14.12 66.18 3.36
C GLN A 441 15.05 65.66 4.46
N ASP A 442 15.75 66.56 5.16
CA ASP A 442 16.70 66.19 6.21
C ASP A 442 15.94 65.65 7.44
N VAL A 443 14.83 66.30 7.80
CA VAL A 443 13.93 65.84 8.86
C VAL A 443 13.30 64.48 8.49
N ARG A 444 12.85 64.30 7.23
CA ARG A 444 12.29 63.02 6.76
C ARG A 444 13.33 61.90 6.81
N ASN A 445 14.57 62.18 6.38
CA ASN A 445 15.65 61.20 6.37
C ASN A 445 16.08 60.81 7.78
N LEU A 446 16.04 61.73 8.75
CA LEU A 446 16.33 61.43 10.16
C LEU A 446 15.36 60.36 10.70
N PHE A 447 14.05 60.57 10.54
CA PHE A 447 13.06 59.59 11.00
C PHE A 447 13.09 58.28 10.20
N ASN A 448 13.35 58.34 8.88
CA ASN A 448 13.54 57.13 8.09
C ASN A 448 14.80 56.33 8.51
N ALA A 449 15.85 57.01 8.96
CA ALA A 449 17.05 56.36 9.51
C ALA A 449 16.76 55.72 10.86
N GLU A 450 15.96 56.36 11.72
CA GLU A 450 15.50 55.79 13.00
C GLU A 450 14.71 54.50 12.76
N THR A 451 13.76 54.49 11.82
CA THR A 451 12.98 53.29 11.51
C THR A 451 13.80 52.21 10.80
N PHE A 452 14.78 52.57 9.98
CA PHE A 452 15.74 51.62 9.40
C PHE A 452 16.55 50.89 10.48
N ILE A 453 17.13 51.63 11.43
CA ILE A 453 17.95 51.07 12.51
C ILE A 453 17.10 50.16 13.41
N ILE A 454 15.87 50.58 13.73
CA ILE A 454 14.93 49.75 14.51
C ILE A 454 14.61 48.46 13.76
N GLY A 455 14.27 48.54 12.47
CA GLY A 455 13.93 47.37 11.66
C GLY A 455 15.11 46.40 11.51
N LEU A 456 16.32 46.92 11.27
CA LEU A 456 17.52 46.10 11.16
C LEU A 456 17.86 45.42 12.50
N GLY A 457 17.81 46.17 13.60
CA GLY A 457 18.07 45.64 14.94
C GLY A 457 17.04 44.58 15.35
N ALA A 458 15.75 44.85 15.14
CA ALA A 458 14.68 43.90 15.42
C ALA A 458 14.80 42.63 14.56
N GLY A 459 15.11 42.76 13.27
CA GLY A 459 15.32 41.63 12.36
C GLY A 459 16.50 40.75 12.81
N LEU A 460 17.65 41.36 13.14
CA LEU A 460 18.83 40.63 13.61
C LEU A 460 18.59 39.93 14.94
N ILE A 461 17.96 40.62 15.90
CA ILE A 461 17.60 40.03 17.20
C ILE A 461 16.60 38.89 17.01
N GLY A 462 15.60 39.08 16.14
CA GLY A 462 14.60 38.06 15.82
C GLY A 462 15.24 36.79 15.27
N ILE A 463 16.11 36.92 14.25
CA ILE A 463 16.84 35.77 13.69
C ILE A 463 17.75 35.11 14.73
N GLY A 464 18.48 35.90 15.52
CA GLY A 464 19.32 35.37 16.59
C GLY A 464 18.51 34.57 17.61
N LEU A 465 17.34 35.07 17.99
CA LEU A 465 16.42 34.37 18.89
C LEU A 465 15.82 33.12 18.23
N SER A 466 15.47 33.15 16.95
CA SER A 466 15.01 31.98 16.20
C SER A 466 16.05 30.86 16.21
N TYR A 467 17.31 31.16 15.87
CA TYR A 467 18.39 30.17 15.95
C TYR A 467 18.59 29.64 17.37
N PHE A 468 18.51 30.51 18.38
CA PHE A 468 18.62 30.10 19.78
C PHE A 468 17.50 29.13 20.18
N ILE A 469 16.25 29.43 19.83
CA ILE A 469 15.09 28.56 20.12
C ILE A 469 15.17 27.25 19.32
N SER A 470 15.63 27.29 18.07
CA SER A 470 15.82 26.09 17.24
C SER A 470 16.72 25.05 17.90
N ILE A 471 17.71 25.45 18.70
CA ILE A 471 18.56 24.51 19.46
C ILE A 471 17.71 23.71 20.45
N PHE A 472 16.89 24.38 21.25
CA PHE A 472 16.03 23.71 22.24
C PHE A 472 14.97 22.83 21.58
N ILE A 473 14.38 23.29 20.46
CA ILE A 473 13.42 22.49 19.69
C ILE A 473 14.08 21.21 19.16
N ASN A 474 15.28 21.30 18.57
CA ASN A 474 15.98 20.13 18.06
C ASN A 474 16.33 19.12 19.17
N ILE A 475 16.71 19.58 20.37
CA ILE A 475 16.96 18.69 21.53
C ILE A 475 15.68 17.95 21.92
N ALA A 476 14.55 18.67 22.02
CA ALA A 476 13.27 18.07 22.36
C ALA A 476 12.83 17.05 21.31
N ILE A 477 12.92 17.39 20.02
CA ILE A 477 12.55 16.48 18.92
C ILE A 477 13.44 15.25 18.89
N GLN A 478 14.76 15.41 19.04
CA GLN A 478 15.69 14.27 19.04
C GLN A 478 15.33 13.23 20.11
N SER A 479 14.86 13.67 21.29
CA SER A 479 14.43 12.75 22.35
C SER A 479 13.19 11.92 22.01
N LEU A 480 12.37 12.40 21.07
CA LEU A 480 11.11 11.77 20.66
C LEU A 480 11.24 10.94 19.38
N THR A 481 12.05 11.39 18.42
CA THR A 481 12.11 10.81 17.07
C THR A 481 13.46 10.19 16.70
N GLY A 482 14.53 10.46 17.46
CA GLY A 482 15.88 10.01 17.13
C GLY A 482 16.55 10.74 15.96
N ILE A 483 15.84 11.64 15.27
CA ILE A 483 16.33 12.37 14.09
C ILE A 483 16.81 13.77 14.49
N THR A 484 17.99 14.16 14.03
CA THR A 484 18.58 15.48 14.31
C THR A 484 18.36 16.48 13.18
N GLY A 485 18.19 17.76 13.51
CA GLY A 485 18.27 18.86 12.54
C GLY A 485 16.98 19.19 11.79
N ILE A 486 15.83 18.73 12.29
CA ILE A 486 14.52 19.00 11.67
C ILE A 486 14.18 20.49 11.71
N ALA A 487 14.43 21.18 12.83
CA ALA A 487 14.20 22.62 12.95
C ALA A 487 15.45 23.38 12.47
N ALA A 488 15.58 23.54 11.15
CA ALA A 488 16.67 24.26 10.52
C ALA A 488 16.18 25.52 9.82
N LEU A 489 16.84 26.65 10.07
CA LEU A 489 16.60 27.91 9.35
C LEU A 489 17.76 28.15 8.36
N PRO A 490 17.55 27.95 7.04
CA PRO A 490 18.58 28.21 6.04
C PRO A 490 19.03 29.66 6.07
N PHE A 491 20.34 29.89 5.94
CA PHE A 491 20.94 31.22 5.99
C PHE A 491 20.32 32.20 4.97
N THR A 492 19.96 31.70 3.78
CA THR A 492 19.29 32.48 2.74
C THR A 492 17.93 33.00 3.20
N THR A 493 17.10 32.15 3.82
CA THR A 493 15.80 32.55 4.35
C THR A 493 15.92 33.51 5.52
N ALA A 494 16.93 33.34 6.38
CA ALA A 494 17.22 34.27 7.48
C ALA A 494 17.53 35.68 6.96
N LEU A 495 18.36 35.79 5.90
CA LEU A 495 18.67 37.07 5.27
C LEU A 495 17.42 37.74 4.68
N ILE A 496 16.58 36.96 3.99
CA ILE A 496 15.31 37.44 3.42
C ILE A 496 14.40 38.00 4.53
N MET A 497 14.29 37.31 5.68
CA MET A 497 13.48 37.77 6.81
C MET A 497 13.97 39.07 7.43
N VAL A 498 15.30 39.28 7.54
CA VAL A 498 15.85 40.57 7.99
C VAL A 498 15.47 41.69 7.01
N LEU A 499 15.59 41.44 5.70
CA LEU A 499 15.20 42.41 4.68
C LEU A 499 13.71 42.74 4.77
N VAL A 500 12.85 41.73 4.94
CA VAL A 500 11.40 41.91 5.13
C VAL A 500 11.10 42.76 6.37
N SER A 501 11.80 42.51 7.48
CA SER A 501 11.65 43.30 8.72
C SER A 501 12.00 44.78 8.51
N VAL A 502 13.12 45.07 7.85
CA VAL A 502 13.54 46.44 7.51
C VAL A 502 12.51 47.11 6.60
N VAL A 503 12.07 46.43 5.53
CA VAL A 503 11.10 46.98 4.57
C VAL A 503 9.78 47.31 5.25
N LEU A 504 9.25 46.42 6.09
CA LEU A 504 7.99 46.65 6.80
C LEU A 504 8.08 47.81 7.79
N THR A 505 9.17 47.87 8.56
CA THR A 505 9.40 48.95 9.54
C THR A 505 9.53 50.30 8.85
N LEU A 506 10.24 50.33 7.71
CA LEU A 506 10.35 51.51 6.87
C LEU A 506 8.98 51.96 6.36
N ILE A 507 8.20 51.06 5.74
CA ILE A 507 6.86 51.35 5.21
C ILE A 507 5.96 51.94 6.31
N SER A 508 5.95 51.33 7.50
CA SER A 508 5.21 51.86 8.66
C SER A 508 5.65 53.27 9.07
N GLY A 509 6.95 53.56 8.99
CA GLY A 509 7.53 54.85 9.36
C GLY A 509 7.37 55.97 8.35
N LEU A 510 7.04 55.66 7.09
CA LEU A 510 6.97 56.67 6.02
C LEU A 510 5.90 57.73 6.28
N ILE A 511 4.73 57.33 6.75
CA ILE A 511 3.59 58.24 7.03
C ILE A 511 3.96 59.27 8.12
N PRO A 512 4.43 58.86 9.32
CA PRO A 512 4.80 59.82 10.35
C PRO A 512 6.02 60.68 9.98
N ALA A 513 7.03 60.11 9.30
CA ALA A 513 8.19 60.87 8.84
C ALA A 513 7.81 62.00 7.86
N GLN A 514 6.83 61.76 6.98
CA GLN A 514 6.26 62.79 6.11
C GLN A 514 5.46 63.84 6.88
N SER A 515 4.69 63.43 7.89
CA SER A 515 3.94 64.35 8.76
C SER A 515 4.89 65.28 9.52
N ALA A 516 5.97 64.74 10.08
CA ALA A 516 7.04 65.48 10.76
C ALA A 516 7.63 66.59 9.89
N ALA A 517 8.03 66.23 8.66
CA ALA A 517 8.67 67.15 7.72
C ALA A 517 7.77 68.32 7.26
N LYS A 518 6.44 68.17 7.38
CA LYS A 518 5.46 69.19 6.99
C LYS A 518 5.07 70.14 8.11
N LYS A 519 5.46 69.90 9.37
CA LYS A 519 5.14 70.77 10.51
C LYS A 519 5.76 72.16 10.36
N ASP A 520 4.98 73.22 10.57
CA ASP A 520 5.44 74.61 10.48
C ASP A 520 6.33 74.96 11.69
N PRO A 521 7.56 75.50 11.49
CA PRO A 521 8.47 75.86 12.57
C PRO A 521 7.87 76.87 13.57
N VAL A 522 7.05 77.81 13.09
CA VAL A 522 6.43 78.85 13.93
C VAL A 522 5.37 78.24 14.85
N ILE A 523 4.59 77.29 14.33
CA ILE A 523 3.55 76.59 15.10
C ILE A 523 4.21 75.62 16.09
N ALA A 524 5.24 74.88 15.65
CA ALA A 524 5.94 73.90 16.47
C ALA A 524 6.61 74.50 17.72
N LEU A 525 7.10 75.74 17.63
CA LEU A 525 7.73 76.47 18.76
C LEU A 525 6.72 77.18 19.67
N ARG A 526 5.45 77.33 19.25
CA ARG A 526 4.39 78.00 20.03
C ARG A 526 3.57 77.04 20.90
N THR A 527 3.62 75.75 20.61
CA THR A 527 2.97 74.71 21.41
C THR A 527 3.60 74.64 22.80
N GLU A 528 2.82 74.78 23.88
CA GLU A 528 3.25 74.48 25.27
C GLU A 528 3.47 72.98 25.47
#